data_AF-A0A0A2ESS1-F1
#
_entry.id   AF-A0A0A2ESS1-F1
#
_cell.length_a   1.000
_cell.length_b   1.000
_cell.length_c   1.000
_cell.angle_alpha   90.00
_cell.angle_beta   90.00
_cell.angle_gamma   90.00
#
_symmetry.space_group_name_H-M   'P 1'
#
loop_
_entity.id
_entity.type
_entity.pdbx_description
1 polymer ?
#
loop_
_entity_poly.entity_id
_entity_poly.type
_entity_poly.pdbx_seq_one_letter_code
_entity_poly.pdbx_strand_id
1 'polypeptide(L)'
;MKIYNITSYIGKDGFAILRPSNKQNIKEVDVLDVWWDDWCSGGDKIGDFVSCGAINVCKTAVFETLIENFKELKNVELRYNKTEKELNAKNIKRLKWLPKETIPLTAFFSPISFDCLPQSTIVRSERGIEEIIGVAELRGNLVIPREQGKGLFFSSDVIGDFDFFTLTNSGFLLCTERVKEFCENNNYENVAFLEMGEII
;
A
#
# COMPACT_ATOMS: atom_id res chain seq x y z
N MET A 1 -14.37 13.12 -9.07
CA MET A 1 -14.29 12.06 -8.03
C MET A 1 -12.88 12.04 -7.47
N LYS A 2 -12.68 11.98 -6.15
CA LYS A 2 -11.33 11.97 -5.56
C LYS A 2 -10.64 10.63 -5.74
N ILE A 3 -9.32 10.66 -5.78
CA ILE A 3 -8.47 9.47 -5.81
C ILE A 3 -7.43 9.49 -4.70
N TYR A 4 -7.07 8.30 -4.23
CA TYR A 4 -6.28 8.09 -3.04
C TYR A 4 -5.16 7.08 -3.27
N ASN A 5 -4.04 7.28 -2.59
CA ASN A 5 -3.04 6.24 -2.38
C ASN A 5 -3.27 5.60 -1.01
N ILE A 6 -3.12 4.27 -0.93
CA ILE A 6 -3.22 3.53 0.33
C ILE A 6 -1.87 3.58 1.05
N THR A 7 -1.91 3.82 2.36
CA THR A 7 -0.73 3.64 3.22
C THR A 7 -1.11 2.86 4.47
N SER A 8 -0.22 1.95 4.87
CA SER A 8 -0.35 1.10 6.05
C SER A 8 0.74 1.35 7.10
N TYR A 9 1.29 2.56 7.09
CA TYR A 9 2.28 3.03 8.06
C TYR A 9 1.73 4.26 8.79
N ILE A 10 0.65 4.06 9.55
CA ILE A 10 -0.10 5.13 10.21
C ILE A 10 0.39 5.25 11.65
N GLY A 11 1.53 5.93 11.81
CA GLY A 11 2.17 6.05 13.11
C GLY A 11 2.87 4.78 13.58
N LYS A 12 3.67 4.91 14.64
CA LYS A 12 4.38 3.78 15.28
C LYS A 12 3.47 3.01 16.26
N ASP A 13 2.19 2.87 15.92
CA ASP A 13 1.16 2.46 16.87
C ASP A 13 1.07 0.93 17.01
N GLY A 14 2.16 0.30 17.46
CA GLY A 14 2.12 -1.08 17.90
C GLY A 14 2.02 -2.14 16.79
N PHE A 15 2.04 -1.75 15.52
CA PHE A 15 1.95 -2.67 14.40
C PHE A 15 3.31 -3.20 13.95
N ALA A 16 3.32 -4.48 13.59
CA ALA A 16 4.40 -5.16 12.91
C ALA A 16 4.47 -4.74 11.44
N ILE A 17 5.67 -4.83 10.88
CA ILE A 17 5.93 -4.43 9.50
C ILE A 17 6.72 -5.53 8.78
N LEU A 18 6.55 -5.58 7.47
CA LEU A 18 7.31 -6.43 6.57
C LEU A 18 8.33 -5.60 5.82
N ARG A 19 9.42 -6.27 5.45
CA ARG A 19 10.39 -5.79 4.47
C ARG A 19 10.33 -6.74 3.26
N PRO A 20 10.03 -6.24 2.06
CA PRO A 20 10.05 -7.08 0.86
C PRO A 20 11.49 -7.29 0.37
N SER A 21 11.67 -8.31 -0.46
CA SER A 21 12.88 -8.47 -1.27
C SER A 21 13.07 -7.25 -2.18
N ASN A 22 14.27 -6.70 -2.22
CA ASN A 22 14.64 -5.59 -3.12
C ASN A 22 14.96 -6.06 -4.55
N LYS A 23 14.86 -7.37 -4.81
CA LYS A 23 15.15 -7.98 -6.12
C LYS A 23 13.91 -8.44 -6.88
N GLN A 24 12.74 -8.35 -6.26
CA GLN A 24 11.50 -8.85 -6.85
C GLN A 24 10.58 -7.69 -7.19
N ASN A 25 10.04 -7.73 -8.40
CA ASN A 25 8.90 -6.93 -8.80
C ASN A 25 7.63 -7.75 -8.56
N ILE A 26 6.69 -7.22 -7.78
CA ILE A 26 5.42 -7.91 -7.47
C ILE A 26 4.63 -8.29 -8.73
N LYS A 27 4.77 -7.52 -9.82
CA LYS A 27 4.04 -7.79 -11.07
C LYS A 27 4.64 -8.97 -11.87
N GLU A 28 5.81 -9.48 -11.48
CA GLU A 28 6.61 -10.47 -12.23
C GLU A 28 6.86 -11.77 -11.46
N VAL A 29 6.29 -11.93 -10.26
CA VAL A 29 6.52 -13.10 -9.40
C VAL A 29 5.21 -13.67 -8.88
N ASP A 30 5.13 -15.00 -8.80
CA ASP A 30 3.99 -15.69 -8.17
C ASP A 30 4.10 -15.70 -6.63
N VAL A 31 5.33 -15.57 -6.11
CA VAL A 31 5.64 -15.58 -4.69
C VAL A 31 6.64 -14.46 -4.36
N LEU A 32 6.29 -13.61 -3.40
CA LEU A 32 7.11 -12.52 -2.89
C LEU A 32 7.83 -12.93 -1.61
N ASP A 33 9.16 -12.86 -1.60
CA ASP A 33 9.97 -13.07 -0.42
C ASP A 33 9.88 -11.85 0.50
N VAL A 34 9.52 -12.09 1.76
CA VAL A 34 9.38 -11.05 2.80
C VAL A 34 10.07 -11.48 4.09
N TRP A 35 10.43 -10.49 4.91
CA TRP A 35 10.94 -10.66 6.27
C TRP A 35 10.11 -9.80 7.21
N TRP A 36 9.86 -10.28 8.42
CA TRP A 36 9.44 -9.39 9.50
C TRP A 36 10.59 -8.43 9.82
N ASP A 37 10.30 -7.13 9.83
CA ASP A 37 11.29 -6.10 10.11
C ASP A 37 11.08 -5.58 11.54
N ASP A 38 12.13 -5.66 12.35
CA ASP A 38 12.12 -5.29 13.76
C ASP A 38 12.81 -3.94 14.03
N TRP A 39 13.39 -3.30 13.02
CA TRP A 39 14.07 -2.00 13.13
C TRP A 39 13.09 -0.85 13.01
N CYS A 40 12.19 -0.93 12.02
CA CYS A 40 11.21 0.13 11.74
C CYS A 40 9.83 -0.18 12.33
N SER A 41 9.68 -1.29 13.06
CA SER A 41 8.39 -1.69 13.64
C SER A 41 7.95 -0.78 14.79
N GLY A 42 6.66 -0.49 14.82
CA GLY A 42 6.00 0.16 15.96
C GLY A 42 5.58 -0.83 17.06
N GLY A 43 5.51 -2.12 16.75
CA GLY A 43 5.07 -3.17 17.68
C GLY A 43 5.15 -4.59 17.12
N ASP A 44 4.29 -5.49 17.60
CA ASP A 44 4.18 -6.88 17.15
C ASP A 44 2.75 -7.27 16.71
N LYS A 45 1.80 -6.33 16.74
CA LYS A 45 0.42 -6.55 16.29
C LYS A 45 0.34 -6.62 14.77
N ILE A 46 -0.38 -7.59 14.22
CA ILE A 46 -0.65 -7.65 12.77
C ILE A 46 -1.97 -6.91 12.50
N GLY A 47 -1.88 -5.75 11.83
CA GLY A 47 -3.05 -4.99 11.36
C GLY A 47 -3.74 -5.68 10.18
N ASP A 48 -4.92 -5.19 9.81
CA ASP A 48 -5.63 -5.69 8.62
C ASP A 48 -4.84 -5.39 7.35
N PHE A 49 -4.21 -4.21 7.31
CA PHE A 49 -3.16 -3.87 6.36
C PHE A 49 -1.80 -3.85 7.07
N VAL A 50 -0.75 -4.24 6.35
CA VAL A 50 0.61 -4.36 6.88
C VAL A 50 1.56 -3.55 6.01
N SER A 51 2.37 -2.69 6.63
CA SER A 51 3.41 -1.94 5.92
C SER A 51 4.45 -2.91 5.35
N CYS A 52 4.74 -2.78 4.05
CA CYS A 52 5.71 -3.60 3.33
C CYS A 52 6.48 -2.77 2.29
N GLY A 53 7.12 -1.68 2.73
CA GLY A 53 7.72 -0.72 1.82
C GLY A 53 6.66 -0.12 0.89
N ALA A 54 6.88 -0.18 -0.42
CA ALA A 54 5.91 0.28 -1.43
C ALA A 54 4.89 -0.79 -1.85
N ILE A 55 4.94 -1.99 -1.25
CA ILE A 55 4.06 -3.09 -1.60
C ILE A 55 2.85 -3.09 -0.67
N ASN A 56 1.66 -3.17 -1.25
CA ASN A 56 0.43 -3.29 -0.49
C ASN A 56 0.26 -4.73 -0.01
N VAL A 57 0.13 -4.90 1.31
CA VAL A 57 -0.09 -6.19 1.97
C VAL A 57 -1.27 -6.05 2.91
N CYS A 58 -2.15 -7.03 2.92
CA CYS A 58 -3.23 -7.14 3.88
C CYS A 58 -3.43 -8.60 4.30
N LYS A 59 -4.27 -8.82 5.32
CA LYS A 59 -4.75 -10.16 5.67
C LYS A 59 -5.47 -10.78 4.47
N THR A 60 -5.29 -12.07 4.26
CA THR A 60 -5.92 -12.77 3.12
C THR A 60 -7.45 -12.60 3.13
N ALA A 61 -8.10 -12.66 4.29
CA ALA A 61 -9.56 -12.43 4.40
C ALA A 61 -9.99 -11.01 3.98
N VAL A 62 -9.15 -10.00 4.22
CA VAL A 62 -9.40 -8.63 3.76
C VAL A 62 -9.29 -8.56 2.25
N PHE A 63 -8.27 -9.19 1.67
CA PHE A 63 -8.12 -9.28 0.21
C PHE A 63 -9.31 -9.98 -0.46
N GLU A 64 -9.76 -11.12 0.09
CA GLU A 64 -10.94 -11.85 -0.39
C GLU A 64 -12.18 -10.94 -0.42
N THR A 65 -12.38 -10.16 0.64
CA THR A 65 -13.47 -9.19 0.73
C THR A 65 -13.31 -8.05 -0.29
N LEU A 66 -12.08 -7.57 -0.53
CA LEU A 66 -11.81 -6.54 -1.52
C LEU A 66 -12.13 -7.02 -2.94
N ILE A 67 -11.71 -8.22 -3.34
CA ILE A 67 -11.91 -8.71 -4.72
C ILE A 67 -13.37 -9.04 -5.05
N GLU A 68 -14.19 -9.34 -4.04
CA GLU A 68 -15.64 -9.49 -4.22
C GLU A 68 -16.30 -8.18 -4.66
N ASN A 69 -15.72 -7.03 -4.26
CA ASN A 69 -16.24 -5.69 -4.54
C ASN A 69 -15.49 -4.95 -5.65
N PHE A 70 -14.20 -5.28 -5.85
CA PHE A 70 -13.26 -4.60 -6.73
C PHE A 70 -12.39 -5.63 -7.49
N LYS A 71 -12.79 -5.96 -8.71
CA LYS A 71 -12.25 -7.11 -9.48
C LYS A 71 -10.91 -6.83 -10.15
N GLU A 72 -10.39 -5.61 -10.01
CA GLU A 72 -9.17 -5.13 -10.66
C GLU A 72 -7.90 -5.63 -9.98
N LEU A 73 -8.00 -6.21 -8.78
CA LEU A 73 -6.85 -6.61 -8.01
C LEU A 73 -6.37 -8.02 -8.36
N LYS A 74 -5.04 -8.18 -8.31
CA LYS A 74 -4.37 -9.49 -8.28
C LYS A 74 -3.61 -9.62 -6.98
N ASN A 75 -3.51 -10.85 -6.47
CA ASN A 75 -2.68 -11.17 -5.33
C ASN A 75 -1.40 -11.91 -5.71
N VAL A 76 -0.44 -11.86 -4.79
CA VAL A 76 0.82 -12.61 -4.82
C VAL A 76 1.03 -13.21 -3.44
N GLU A 77 1.36 -14.51 -3.39
CA GLU A 77 1.62 -15.20 -2.13
C GLU A 77 2.90 -14.70 -1.47
N LEU A 78 2.96 -14.78 -0.14
CA LEU A 78 4.14 -14.36 0.62
C LEU A 78 4.95 -15.56 1.12
N ARG A 79 6.27 -15.49 0.91
CA ARG A 79 7.23 -16.41 1.54
C ARG A 79 7.98 -15.68 2.65
N TYR A 80 7.72 -16.10 3.88
CA TYR A 80 8.38 -15.56 5.05
C TYR A 80 9.75 -16.19 5.23
N ASN A 81 10.77 -15.35 5.12
CA ASN A 81 12.15 -15.70 5.37
C ASN A 81 12.56 -15.23 6.77
N LYS A 82 13.47 -15.96 7.40
CA LYS A 82 14.01 -15.59 8.71
C LYS A 82 15.16 -14.62 8.57
N THR A 83 15.19 -13.61 9.42
CA THR A 83 16.35 -12.74 9.59
C THR A 83 17.48 -13.46 10.34
N GLU A 84 18.71 -12.97 10.23
CA GLU A 84 19.85 -13.50 11.00
C GLU A 84 19.57 -13.46 12.51
N LYS A 85 18.88 -12.42 12.99
CA LYS A 85 18.47 -12.28 14.39
C LYS A 85 17.52 -13.39 14.83
N GLU A 86 16.54 -13.75 13.99
CA GLU A 86 15.63 -14.86 14.26
C GLU A 86 16.35 -16.21 14.27
N LEU A 87 17.31 -16.41 13.38
CA LEU A 87 18.10 -17.64 13.30
C LEU A 87 19.00 -17.83 14.52
N ASN A 88 19.57 -16.74 15.05
CA ASN A 88 20.49 -16.76 16.19
C ASN A 88 19.79 -16.65 17.55
N ALA A 89 18.49 -16.36 17.59
CA ALA A 89 17.75 -16.18 18.84
C ALA A 89 17.53 -17.53 19.56
N LYS A 90 18.02 -17.65 20.79
CA LYS A 90 17.74 -18.80 21.68
C LYS A 90 16.24 -19.01 21.94
N ASN A 91 15.45 -17.93 21.88
CA ASN A 91 14.00 -17.98 22.01
C ASN A 91 13.35 -16.85 21.20
N ILE A 92 12.82 -17.20 20.03
CA ILE A 92 12.16 -16.25 19.09
C ILE A 92 10.98 -15.52 19.75
N LYS A 93 10.26 -16.15 20.68
CA LYS A 93 9.11 -15.52 21.36
C LYS A 93 9.51 -14.28 22.17
N ARG A 94 10.77 -14.18 22.61
CA ARG A 94 11.29 -13.02 23.35
C ARG A 94 11.67 -11.84 22.46
N LEU A 95 11.66 -11.98 21.13
CA LEU A 95 11.94 -10.89 20.21
C LEU A 95 10.75 -9.92 20.20
N LYS A 96 10.84 -8.83 20.98
CA LYS A 96 9.73 -7.92 21.31
C LYS A 96 8.87 -7.49 20.12
N TRP A 97 9.49 -7.19 18.98
CA TRP A 97 8.83 -6.55 17.84
C TRP A 97 8.43 -7.51 16.71
N LEU A 98 8.61 -8.81 16.92
CA LEU A 98 8.14 -9.82 15.97
C LEU A 98 6.74 -10.30 16.36
N PRO A 99 5.83 -10.45 15.38
CA PRO A 99 4.52 -11.04 15.64
C PRO A 99 4.59 -12.36 16.40
N LYS A 100 3.64 -12.53 17.33
CA LYS A 100 3.50 -13.75 18.13
C LYS A 100 2.49 -14.73 17.54
N GLU A 101 1.62 -14.21 16.70
CA GLU A 101 0.62 -14.96 15.96
C GLU A 101 1.07 -15.17 14.51
N THR A 102 0.52 -16.19 13.88
CA THR A 102 0.69 -16.45 12.45
C THR A 102 -0.65 -16.24 11.79
N ILE A 103 -0.76 -15.20 10.97
CA ILE A 103 -1.96 -14.86 10.22
C ILE A 103 -1.61 -14.90 8.73
N PRO A 104 -2.45 -15.52 7.88
CA PRO A 104 -2.27 -15.46 6.43
C PRO A 104 -2.35 -14.02 5.92
N LEU A 105 -1.28 -13.57 5.27
CA LEU A 105 -1.25 -12.28 4.57
C LEU A 105 -1.00 -12.53 3.09
N THR A 106 -1.43 -11.58 2.26
CA THR A 106 -1.17 -11.58 0.83
C THR A 106 -0.74 -10.19 0.38
N ALA A 107 0.20 -10.15 -0.57
CA ALA A 107 0.44 -8.91 -1.29
C ALA A 107 -0.59 -8.76 -2.42
N PHE A 108 -0.88 -7.53 -2.81
CA PHE A 108 -1.79 -7.25 -3.91
C PHE A 108 -1.41 -6.01 -4.72
N PHE A 109 -1.89 -5.96 -5.96
CA PHE A 109 -1.69 -4.85 -6.88
C PHE A 109 -2.82 -4.81 -7.94
N SER A 110 -2.96 -3.69 -8.65
CA SER A 110 -3.76 -3.62 -9.88
C SER A 110 -2.84 -3.72 -11.10
N PRO A 111 -3.11 -4.63 -12.06
CA PRO A 111 -2.36 -4.72 -13.31
C PRO A 111 -2.79 -3.63 -14.31
N ILE A 112 -3.88 -2.91 -14.02
CA ILE A 112 -4.43 -1.87 -14.89
C ILE A 112 -3.69 -0.56 -14.61
N SER A 113 -3.29 0.13 -15.67
CA SER A 113 -2.56 1.40 -15.57
C SER A 113 -3.15 2.44 -16.50
N PHE A 114 -3.18 3.69 -16.03
CA PHE A 114 -3.66 4.83 -16.80
C PHE A 114 -2.68 5.98 -16.78
N ASP A 115 -2.65 6.71 -17.90
CA ASP A 115 -1.94 7.97 -18.00
C ASP A 115 -2.74 9.07 -17.32
N CYS A 116 -2.05 9.91 -16.57
CA CYS A 116 -2.63 11.12 -16.00
C CYS A 116 -2.76 12.22 -17.08
N LEU A 117 -3.71 13.12 -16.89
CA LEU A 117 -3.91 14.30 -17.73
C LEU A 117 -2.74 15.29 -17.62
N PRO A 118 -2.48 16.09 -18.67
CA PRO A 118 -1.36 17.04 -18.72
C PRO A 118 -1.33 18.08 -17.60
N GLN A 119 -2.48 18.42 -17.02
CA GLN A 119 -2.59 19.37 -15.91
C GLN A 119 -2.15 18.80 -14.55
N SER A 120 -1.78 17.53 -14.48
CA SER A 120 -1.22 16.91 -13.27
C SER A 120 0.12 17.55 -12.90
N THR A 121 0.32 17.86 -11.63
CA THR A 121 1.53 18.54 -11.16
C THR A 121 2.60 17.53 -10.76
N ILE A 122 3.37 17.07 -11.75
CA ILE A 122 4.37 16.01 -11.59
C ILE A 122 5.75 16.50 -12.08
N VAL A 123 6.76 16.35 -11.24
CA VAL A 123 8.17 16.56 -11.60
C VAL A 123 8.74 15.24 -12.13
N ARG A 124 9.38 15.30 -13.30
CA ARG A 124 10.00 14.13 -13.95
C ARG A 124 11.45 14.42 -14.27
N SER A 125 12.27 13.37 -14.19
CA SER A 125 13.61 13.33 -14.75
C SER A 125 13.78 12.14 -15.69
N GLU A 126 14.98 11.95 -16.20
CA GLU A 126 15.34 10.79 -17.03
C GLU A 126 15.12 9.45 -16.31
N ARG A 127 15.03 9.45 -14.98
CA ARG A 127 14.81 8.26 -14.14
C ARG A 127 13.32 7.97 -13.89
N GLY A 128 12.42 8.84 -14.33
CA GLY A 128 10.98 8.70 -14.15
C GLY A 128 10.37 9.82 -13.31
N ILE A 129 9.29 9.50 -12.59
CA ILE A 129 8.61 10.43 -11.68
C ILE A 129 9.48 10.66 -10.45
N GLU A 130 9.85 11.91 -10.18
CA GLU A 130 10.59 12.29 -8.98
C GLU A 130 9.65 12.74 -7.86
N GLU A 131 8.62 13.50 -8.21
CA GLU A 131 7.70 14.09 -7.24
C GLU A 131 6.32 14.31 -7.86
N ILE A 132 5.28 14.13 -7.03
CA ILE A 132 3.92 14.59 -7.34
C ILE A 132 3.61 15.72 -6.36
N ILE A 133 3.52 16.94 -6.88
CA ILE A 133 3.45 18.15 -6.05
C ILE A 133 2.04 18.30 -5.48
N GLY A 134 1.96 18.68 -4.20
CA GLY A 134 0.72 19.13 -3.56
C GLY A 134 -0.26 18.02 -3.23
N VAL A 135 0.16 16.75 -3.26
CA VAL A 135 -0.62 15.60 -2.77
C VAL A 135 -0.74 15.60 -1.25
N ALA A 136 -1.69 14.87 -0.70
CA ALA A 136 -1.77 14.69 0.74
C ALA A 136 -0.54 13.94 1.28
N GLU A 137 -0.05 14.37 2.44
CA GLU A 137 1.11 13.77 3.09
C GLU A 137 0.75 13.27 4.49
N LEU A 138 1.31 12.14 4.88
CA LEU A 138 1.27 11.68 6.27
C LEU A 138 2.55 12.09 6.99
N ARG A 139 2.45 12.97 7.99
CA ARG A 139 3.57 13.35 8.87
C ARG A 139 3.29 12.86 10.29
N GLY A 140 3.91 11.74 10.66
CA GLY A 140 3.57 11.04 11.89
C GLY A 140 2.12 10.54 11.81
N ASN A 141 1.26 11.03 12.70
CA ASN A 141 -0.17 10.68 12.72
C ASN A 141 -1.05 11.79 12.12
N LEU A 142 -0.44 12.85 11.56
CA LEU A 142 -1.16 13.97 10.97
C LEU A 142 -1.21 13.82 9.45
N VAL A 143 -2.41 13.80 8.88
CA VAL A 143 -2.63 13.93 7.45
C VAL A 143 -2.66 15.42 7.09
N ILE A 144 -1.68 15.86 6.30
CA ILE A 144 -1.67 17.18 5.67
C ILE A 144 -2.50 17.04 4.38
N PRO A 145 -3.57 17.83 4.19
CA PRO A 145 -4.46 17.68 3.05
C PRO A 145 -3.81 18.09 1.73
N ARG A 146 -4.33 17.55 0.62
CA ARG A 146 -3.96 17.93 -0.75
C ARG A 146 -4.22 19.42 -0.99
N GLU A 147 -3.31 20.07 -1.72
CA GLU A 147 -3.51 21.43 -2.21
C GLU A 147 -4.52 21.46 -3.37
N GLN A 148 -5.48 22.39 -3.31
CA GLN A 148 -6.49 22.53 -4.35
C GLN A 148 -5.84 22.83 -5.71
N GLY A 149 -6.26 22.10 -6.75
CA GLY A 149 -5.76 22.27 -8.12
C GLY A 149 -4.39 21.62 -8.39
N LYS A 150 -3.83 20.87 -7.43
CA LYS A 150 -2.56 20.13 -7.59
C LYS A 150 -2.76 18.61 -7.46
N GLY A 151 -1.73 17.83 -7.73
CA GLY A 151 -1.76 16.37 -7.70
C GLY A 151 -2.02 15.75 -9.06
N LEU A 152 -2.65 14.57 -9.06
CA LEU A 152 -2.93 13.77 -10.26
C LEU A 152 -4.34 14.03 -10.77
N PHE A 153 -4.48 14.22 -12.08
CA PHE A 153 -5.79 14.30 -12.74
C PHE A 153 -5.93 13.17 -13.73
N PHE A 154 -7.09 12.52 -13.74
CA PHE A 154 -7.40 11.45 -14.69
C PHE A 154 -8.72 11.77 -15.40
N SER A 155 -8.86 11.32 -16.65
CA SER A 155 -10.12 11.47 -17.39
C SER A 155 -11.10 10.38 -16.96
N SER A 156 -12.32 10.79 -16.62
CA SER A 156 -13.44 9.89 -16.36
C SER A 156 -13.75 8.96 -17.53
N ASP A 157 -13.63 9.43 -18.78
CA ASP A 157 -13.81 8.62 -19.98
C ASP A 157 -12.79 7.47 -20.10
N VAL A 158 -11.58 7.66 -19.53
CA VAL A 158 -10.50 6.67 -19.59
C VAL A 158 -10.56 5.69 -18.41
N ILE A 159 -10.85 6.19 -17.19
CA ILE A 159 -10.96 5.35 -15.99
C ILE A 159 -12.24 4.51 -16.03
N GLY A 160 -13.35 5.04 -16.55
CA GLY A 160 -14.64 4.36 -16.53
C GLY A 160 -15.04 3.94 -15.11
N ASP A 161 -15.33 2.66 -14.93
CA ASP A 161 -15.82 2.08 -13.67
C ASP A 161 -14.72 1.44 -12.81
N PHE A 162 -13.44 1.67 -13.12
CA PHE A 162 -12.33 1.07 -12.38
C PHE A 162 -12.09 1.76 -11.03
N ASP A 163 -12.13 0.98 -9.95
CA ASP A 163 -11.93 1.48 -8.59
C ASP A 163 -10.48 1.38 -8.09
N PHE A 164 -9.70 0.44 -8.63
CA PHE A 164 -8.26 0.29 -8.37
C PHE A 164 -7.45 0.30 -9.67
N PHE A 165 -6.41 1.13 -9.70
CA PHE A 165 -5.53 1.25 -10.86
C PHE A 165 -4.15 1.76 -10.46
N THR A 166 -3.22 1.76 -11.40
CA THR A 166 -1.89 2.34 -11.20
C THR A 166 -1.66 3.51 -12.14
N LEU A 167 -0.83 4.48 -11.72
CA LEU A 167 -0.34 5.49 -12.66
C LEU A 167 0.71 4.84 -13.57
N THR A 168 0.58 5.01 -14.89
CA THR A 168 1.53 4.46 -15.88
C THR A 168 2.97 4.82 -15.54
N ASN A 169 3.89 3.86 -15.71
CA ASN A 169 5.31 4.00 -15.39
C ASN A 169 5.59 4.37 -13.93
N SER A 170 4.70 3.97 -13.01
CA SER A 170 4.88 4.15 -11.58
C SER A 170 4.49 2.90 -10.79
N GLY A 171 4.91 2.84 -9.52
CA GLY A 171 4.48 1.83 -8.55
C GLY A 171 3.28 2.23 -7.70
N PHE A 172 2.67 3.41 -7.95
CA PHE A 172 1.58 3.90 -7.10
C PHE A 172 0.28 3.15 -7.40
N LEU A 173 -0.21 2.39 -6.42
CA LEU A 173 -1.57 1.86 -6.44
C LEU A 173 -2.52 2.96 -5.99
N LEU A 174 -3.41 3.36 -6.89
CA LEU A 174 -4.42 4.38 -6.67
C LEU A 174 -5.79 3.71 -6.57
N CYS A 175 -6.66 4.35 -5.79
CA CYS A 175 -8.05 3.93 -5.65
C CYS A 175 -9.01 5.12 -5.58
N THR A 176 -10.28 4.87 -5.86
CA THR A 176 -11.34 5.89 -5.81
C THR A 176 -11.85 6.12 -4.38
N GLU A 177 -12.66 7.17 -4.19
CA GLU A 177 -13.39 7.40 -2.93
C GLU A 177 -14.21 6.18 -2.48
N ARG A 178 -14.79 5.42 -3.42
CA ARG A 178 -15.60 4.24 -3.12
C ARG A 178 -14.82 3.17 -2.35
N VAL A 179 -13.55 2.96 -2.68
CA VAL A 179 -12.66 2.04 -1.97
C VAL A 179 -12.38 2.54 -0.56
N LYS A 180 -12.10 3.84 -0.41
CA LYS A 180 -11.88 4.46 0.89
C LYS A 180 -13.09 4.28 1.79
N GLU A 181 -14.28 4.66 1.32
CA GLU A 181 -15.53 4.52 2.06
C GLU A 181 -15.81 3.05 2.43
N PHE A 182 -15.54 2.12 1.51
CA PHE A 182 -15.67 0.69 1.79
C PHE A 182 -14.78 0.24 2.94
N CYS A 183 -13.50 0.61 2.93
CA CYS A 183 -12.54 0.23 3.97
C CYS A 183 -12.86 0.90 5.31
N GLU A 184 -13.28 2.17 5.31
CA GLU A 184 -13.71 2.90 6.51
C GLU A 184 -14.96 2.26 7.14
N ASN A 185 -15.95 1.89 6.32
CA ASN A 185 -17.18 1.23 6.80
C ASN A 185 -16.91 -0.18 7.39
N ASN A 186 -15.87 -0.87 6.92
CA ASN A 186 -15.43 -2.15 7.48
C ASN A 186 -14.52 -1.99 8.71
N ASN A 187 -14.15 -0.77 9.09
CA ASN A 187 -13.26 -0.46 10.22
C ASN A 187 -11.91 -1.19 10.15
N TYR A 188 -11.33 -1.31 8.96
CA TYR A 188 -10.04 -1.99 8.82
C TYR A 188 -8.93 -1.24 9.56
N GLU A 189 -8.09 -2.02 10.26
CA GLU A 189 -6.97 -1.49 11.02
C GLU A 189 -5.75 -1.20 10.16
N ASN A 190 -4.97 -0.19 10.57
CA ASN A 190 -3.68 0.17 9.99
C ASN A 190 -3.76 0.49 8.48
N VAL A 191 -4.83 1.17 8.05
CA VAL A 191 -4.99 1.70 6.68
C VAL A 191 -5.44 3.16 6.67
N ALA A 192 -4.79 3.98 5.84
CA ALA A 192 -5.13 5.38 5.61
C ALA A 192 -5.08 5.67 4.12
N PHE A 193 -5.83 6.70 3.74
CA PHE A 193 -6.03 7.10 2.36
C PHE A 193 -5.53 8.53 2.19
N LEU A 194 -4.46 8.69 1.41
CA LEU A 194 -3.88 9.99 1.11
C LEU A 194 -4.44 10.49 -0.21
N GLU A 195 -5.14 11.61 -0.20
CA GLU A 195 -5.72 12.22 -1.41
C GLU A 195 -4.60 12.60 -2.39
N MET A 196 -4.58 11.93 -3.55
CA MET A 196 -3.57 12.14 -4.60
C MET A 196 -4.06 13.07 -5.70
N GLY A 197 -5.37 13.28 -5.82
CA GLY A 197 -5.94 14.03 -6.93
C GLY A 197 -7.39 13.69 -7.23
N GLU A 198 -7.79 13.89 -8.48
CA GLU A 198 -9.19 13.76 -8.91
C GLU A 198 -9.33 13.14 -10.32
N ILE A 199 -10.40 12.39 -10.51
CA ILE A 199 -10.97 12.03 -11.81
C ILE A 199 -11.96 13.12 -12.20
N ILE A 200 -11.78 13.68 -13.40
CA ILE A 200 -12.54 14.80 -13.95
C ILE A 200 -13.18 14.49 -15.29
#